data_AF-A0A255ZG11-F1
#
_entry.id   AF-A0A255ZG11-F1
#
_cell.length_a   1.000
_cell.length_b   1.000
_cell.length_c   1.000
_cell.angle_alpha   90.00
_cell.angle_beta   90.00
_cell.angle_gamma   90.00
#
_symmetry.space_group_name_H-M   'P 1'
#
loop_
_entity.id
_entity.type
_entity.pdbx_description
1 polymer ?
#
loop_
_entity_poly.entity_id
_entity_poly.type
_entity_poly.pdbx_seq_one_letter_code
_entity_poly.pdbx_strand_id
1 'polypeptide(L)'
;MGQDYPRRDPGSHAQGLSCGTLPRAFHFFRENIVKRIFVASLLTVCSWMAHAAPPTPESIELLLDLVQAEKIMDGIKPQVQGAMKANMDQALKGRRPSAEEQKVLDAYLLTATQIVNETLTMDRIKPLHLQLYGQHLTQEEVDGMITFYQSPVGKSMVTKMPHIMQGVMAALPSLLAPMQDKLRLAGEHMVRELVALQRKAPQANL
;
A
#
# COMPACT_ATOMS: atom_id res chain seq x y z
N MET A 1 43.04 -39.86 53.59
CA MET A 1 41.74 -40.30 53.06
C MET A 1 42.05 -41.15 51.83
N GLY A 2 42.21 -42.48 51.90
CA GLY A 2 41.45 -43.45 52.70
C GLY A 2 40.00 -43.45 52.19
N GLN A 3 39.43 -44.50 51.61
CA GLN A 3 39.76 -45.92 51.75
C GLN A 3 38.96 -46.77 50.73
N ASP A 4 39.51 -47.94 50.41
CA ASP A 4 38.87 -49.28 50.33
C ASP A 4 37.67 -49.53 49.40
N TYR A 5 37.88 -50.29 48.29
CA TYR A 5 37.80 -51.77 48.11
C TYR A 5 36.37 -52.24 47.72
N PRO A 6 36.14 -53.44 47.13
CA PRO A 6 37.10 -54.46 46.71
C PRO A 6 36.89 -55.05 45.30
N ARG A 7 37.94 -55.73 44.84
CA ARG A 7 37.93 -56.82 43.87
C ARG A 7 37.70 -58.15 44.63
N ARG A 8 36.80 -59.01 44.15
CA ARG A 8 36.89 -60.47 44.35
C ARG A 8 36.11 -61.23 43.26
N ASP A 9 36.88 -61.93 42.43
CA ASP A 9 36.58 -63.17 41.69
C ASP A 9 36.01 -64.29 42.62
N PRO A 10 35.70 -65.54 42.20
CA PRO A 10 35.90 -66.21 40.90
C PRO A 10 34.72 -67.14 40.46
N GLY A 11 34.88 -67.81 39.32
CA GLY A 11 34.46 -69.21 39.17
C GLY A 11 33.13 -69.42 38.45
N SER A 12 33.16 -69.72 37.16
CA SER A 12 33.34 -71.09 36.63
C SER A 12 32.18 -72.01 36.98
N HIS A 13 31.23 -72.13 36.06
CA HIS A 13 30.76 -73.45 35.63
C HIS A 13 30.63 -73.46 34.11
N ALA A 14 31.61 -74.14 33.52
CA ALA A 14 31.61 -74.57 32.14
C ALA A 14 30.60 -75.72 31.92
N GLN A 15 30.30 -75.91 30.63
CA GLN A 15 29.69 -77.09 29.99
C GLN A 15 28.15 -77.14 30.10
N GLY A 16 27.37 -77.27 29.01
CA GLY A 16 27.69 -77.45 27.61
C GLY A 16 26.40 -77.70 26.82
N LEU A 17 26.60 -77.89 25.51
CA LEU A 17 25.69 -78.48 24.52
C LEU A 17 24.87 -77.52 23.62
N SER A 18 25.24 -77.63 22.34
CA SER A 18 24.35 -77.81 21.19
C SER A 18 24.07 -76.60 20.29
N CYS A 19 24.79 -76.60 19.17
CA CYS A 19 24.24 -76.62 17.79
C CYS A 19 22.87 -75.95 17.57
N GLY A 20 22.86 -74.88 16.77
CA GLY A 20 21.62 -74.35 16.21
C GLY A 20 21.75 -72.95 15.60
N THR A 21 22.03 -72.88 14.31
CA THR A 21 21.44 -71.95 13.31
C THR A 21 21.06 -70.51 13.71
N LEU A 22 21.70 -69.55 13.04
CA LEU A 22 21.32 -68.13 12.93
C LEU A 22 19.82 -67.91 12.66
N PRO A 23 19.19 -66.88 13.28
CA PRO A 23 18.05 -66.21 12.68
C PRO A 23 18.22 -64.68 12.60
N ARG A 24 18.29 -64.18 11.35
CA ARG A 24 17.36 -63.19 10.76
C ARG A 24 16.94 -61.93 11.56
N ALA A 25 17.77 -61.38 12.44
CA ALA A 25 17.43 -60.19 13.24
C ALA A 25 17.86 -58.83 12.63
N PHE A 26 18.16 -58.74 11.33
CA PHE A 26 18.56 -57.47 10.69
C PHE A 26 17.49 -56.83 9.79
N HIS A 27 16.27 -57.38 9.74
CA HIS A 27 15.18 -56.87 8.89
C HIS A 27 14.15 -55.98 9.60
N PHE A 28 14.08 -55.97 10.93
CA PHE A 28 12.95 -55.33 11.62
C PHE A 28 13.12 -53.83 11.87
N PHE A 29 14.36 -53.31 11.90
CA PHE A 29 14.61 -51.89 12.19
C PHE A 29 14.58 -50.98 10.94
N ARG A 30 14.63 -51.57 9.73
CA ARG A 30 14.68 -50.84 8.45
C ARG A 30 13.32 -50.40 7.92
N GLU A 31 12.22 -51.06 8.29
CA GLU A 31 10.90 -50.76 7.70
C GLU A 31 10.20 -49.55 8.33
N ASN A 32 10.39 -49.30 9.64
CA ASN A 32 9.70 -48.22 10.34
C ASN A 32 10.35 -46.85 10.15
N ILE A 33 11.64 -46.79 9.84
CA ILE A 33 12.36 -45.54 9.55
C ILE A 33 12.04 -45.07 8.13
N VAL A 34 11.98 -45.97 7.15
CA VAL A 34 11.61 -45.62 5.77
C VAL A 34 10.15 -45.19 5.69
N LYS A 35 9.22 -45.85 6.38
CA LYS A 35 7.81 -45.42 6.47
C LYS A 35 7.64 -44.05 7.14
N ARG A 36 8.39 -43.75 8.20
CA ARG A 36 8.34 -42.42 8.87
C ARG A 36 8.98 -41.33 8.02
N ILE A 37 10.05 -41.61 7.28
CA ILE A 37 10.65 -40.67 6.33
C ILE A 37 9.72 -40.46 5.12
N PHE A 38 9.04 -41.50 4.63
CA PHE A 38 8.08 -41.37 3.52
C PHE A 38 6.86 -40.52 3.90
N VAL A 39 6.34 -40.68 5.13
CA VAL A 39 5.24 -39.83 5.66
C VAL A 39 5.70 -38.40 5.92
N ALA A 40 6.94 -38.20 6.42
CA ALA A 40 7.51 -36.87 6.62
C ALA A 40 7.82 -36.14 5.30
N SER A 41 8.27 -36.87 4.27
CA SER A 41 8.50 -36.32 2.92
C SER A 41 7.23 -36.05 2.13
N LEU A 42 6.10 -36.71 2.48
CA LEU A 42 4.81 -36.46 1.83
C LEU A 42 4.09 -35.22 2.39
N LEU A 43 4.42 -34.80 3.63
CA LEU A 43 3.87 -33.58 4.24
C LEU A 43 4.63 -32.29 3.85
N THR A 44 5.84 -32.39 3.32
CA THR A 44 6.65 -31.22 2.93
C THR A 44 6.43 -30.76 1.48
N VAL A 45 5.80 -31.58 0.63
CA VAL A 45 5.56 -31.25 -0.80
C VAL A 45 4.36 -30.31 -1.01
N CYS A 46 3.42 -30.22 -0.06
CA CYS A 46 2.24 -29.36 -0.19
C CYS A 46 2.49 -27.86 0.09
N SER A 47 3.66 -27.46 0.58
CA SER A 47 3.94 -26.04 0.88
C SER A 47 4.42 -25.22 -0.32
N TRP A 48 4.57 -25.82 -1.51
CA TRP A 48 5.20 -25.17 -2.67
C TRP A 48 4.23 -24.66 -3.75
N MET A 49 2.91 -24.77 -3.56
CA MET A 49 1.93 -24.24 -4.52
C MET A 49 0.87 -23.35 -3.86
N ALA A 50 1.29 -22.44 -2.98
CA ALA A 50 0.54 -21.20 -2.79
C ALA A 50 0.92 -20.23 -3.92
N HIS A 51 0.61 -20.59 -5.18
CA HIS A 51 0.49 -19.56 -6.19
C HIS A 51 -0.75 -18.77 -5.82
N ALA A 52 -0.52 -17.57 -5.26
CA ALA A 52 -1.62 -16.70 -4.87
C ALA A 52 -2.47 -16.44 -6.11
N ALA A 53 -3.72 -16.93 -6.08
CA ALA A 53 -4.61 -16.85 -7.22
C ALA A 53 -4.87 -15.38 -7.56
N PRO A 54 -4.97 -15.02 -8.85
CA PRO A 54 -5.43 -13.67 -9.20
C PRO A 54 -6.86 -13.47 -8.68
N PRO A 55 -7.25 -12.24 -8.34
CA PRO A 55 -8.58 -11.94 -7.86
C PRO A 55 -9.64 -12.16 -8.96
N THR A 56 -10.82 -12.61 -8.57
CA THR A 56 -11.96 -12.73 -9.49
C THR A 56 -12.57 -11.36 -9.79
N PRO A 57 -13.21 -11.18 -10.96
CA PRO A 57 -13.91 -9.95 -11.27
C PRO A 57 -14.93 -9.55 -10.19
N GLU A 58 -15.70 -10.51 -9.68
CA GLU A 58 -16.75 -10.27 -8.69
C GLU A 58 -16.20 -9.74 -7.37
N SER A 59 -15.02 -10.22 -6.94
CA SER A 59 -14.37 -9.73 -5.73
C SER A 59 -13.87 -8.29 -5.89
N ILE A 60 -13.29 -7.96 -7.05
CA ILE A 60 -12.87 -6.59 -7.34
C ILE A 60 -14.08 -5.66 -7.40
N GLU A 61 -15.17 -6.09 -8.05
CA GLU A 61 -16.40 -5.31 -8.14
C GLU A 61 -16.98 -4.99 -6.76
N LEU A 62 -17.09 -6.01 -5.90
CA LEU A 62 -17.51 -5.81 -4.51
C LEU A 62 -16.59 -4.85 -3.77
N LEU A 63 -15.27 -4.96 -3.96
CA LEU A 63 -14.32 -4.04 -3.36
C LEU A 63 -14.52 -2.60 -3.83
N LEU A 64 -14.74 -2.38 -5.13
CA LEU A 64 -15.00 -1.05 -5.72
C LEU A 64 -16.28 -0.42 -5.16
N ASP A 65 -17.32 -1.22 -4.95
CA ASP A 65 -18.57 -0.77 -4.33
C ASP A 65 -18.35 -0.38 -2.86
N LEU A 66 -17.62 -1.20 -2.10
CA LEU A 66 -17.34 -0.94 -0.69
C LEU A 66 -16.53 0.34 -0.47
N VAL A 67 -15.59 0.65 -1.37
CA VAL A 67 -14.83 1.91 -1.33
C VAL A 67 -15.56 3.09 -1.98
N GLN A 68 -16.80 2.88 -2.47
CA GLN A 68 -17.62 3.89 -3.14
C GLN A 68 -16.89 4.53 -4.34
N ALA A 69 -16.27 3.70 -5.19
CA ALA A 69 -15.50 4.16 -6.34
C ALA A 69 -16.29 5.09 -7.28
N GLU A 70 -17.59 4.84 -7.46
CA GLU A 70 -18.48 5.70 -8.25
C GLU A 70 -18.60 7.10 -7.66
N LYS A 71 -18.76 7.22 -6.33
CA LYS A 71 -18.82 8.51 -5.64
C LYS A 71 -17.50 9.28 -5.75
N ILE A 72 -16.37 8.57 -5.71
CA ILE A 72 -15.05 9.20 -5.93
C ILE A 72 -14.99 9.77 -7.35
N MET A 73 -15.42 9.02 -8.35
CA MET A 73 -15.47 9.46 -9.74
C MET A 73 -16.39 10.66 -9.94
N ASP A 74 -17.57 10.65 -9.32
CA ASP A 74 -18.49 11.79 -9.33
C ASP A 74 -17.89 13.04 -8.66
N GLY A 75 -17.03 12.85 -7.66
CA GLY A 75 -16.24 13.93 -7.05
C GLY A 75 -15.15 14.50 -7.96
N ILE A 76 -14.65 13.74 -8.95
CA ILE A 76 -13.59 14.16 -9.88
C ILE A 76 -14.17 15.02 -11.02
N LYS A 77 -15.34 14.67 -11.55
CA LYS A 77 -16.00 15.40 -12.65
C LYS A 77 -16.04 16.92 -12.46
N PRO A 78 -16.52 17.48 -11.33
CA PRO A 78 -16.56 18.93 -11.14
C PRO A 78 -15.17 19.56 -11.03
N GLN A 79 -14.15 18.82 -10.57
CA GLN A 79 -12.78 19.31 -10.52
C GLN A 79 -12.20 19.48 -11.94
N VAL A 80 -12.44 18.50 -12.81
CA VAL A 80 -12.04 18.57 -14.22
C VAL A 80 -12.75 19.73 -14.94
N GLN A 81 -14.06 19.88 -14.73
CA GLN A 81 -14.84 20.99 -15.29
C GLN A 81 -14.34 22.35 -14.77
N GLY A 82 -14.05 22.44 -13.46
CA GLY A 82 -13.48 23.64 -12.85
C GLY A 82 -12.11 24.01 -13.45
N ALA A 83 -11.24 23.02 -13.68
CA ALA A 83 -9.94 23.23 -14.32
C ALA A 83 -10.09 23.72 -15.77
N MET A 84 -11.05 23.18 -16.53
CA MET A 84 -11.35 23.66 -17.89
C MET A 84 -11.80 25.13 -17.88
N LYS A 85 -12.69 25.49 -16.96
CA LYS A 85 -13.14 26.90 -16.79
C LYS A 85 -11.95 27.81 -16.44
N ALA A 86 -11.11 27.41 -15.50
CA ALA A 86 -9.93 28.18 -15.10
C ALA A 86 -8.95 28.39 -16.28
N ASN A 87 -8.70 27.37 -17.08
CA ASN A 87 -7.86 27.46 -18.28
C ASN A 87 -8.46 28.43 -19.32
N MET A 88 -9.78 28.42 -19.47
CA MET A 88 -10.49 29.34 -20.36
C MET A 88 -10.38 30.79 -19.87
N ASP A 89 -10.60 31.03 -18.58
CA ASP A 89 -10.45 32.35 -17.96
C ASP A 89 -9.00 32.87 -18.12
N GLN A 90 -8.02 31.99 -18.00
CA GLN A 90 -6.61 32.30 -18.26
C GLN A 90 -6.35 32.63 -19.74
N ALA A 91 -6.95 31.91 -20.68
CA ALA A 91 -6.82 32.17 -22.11
C ALA A 91 -7.38 33.55 -22.51
N LEU A 92 -8.43 34.00 -21.83
CA LEU A 92 -8.98 35.35 -21.99
C LEU A 92 -8.06 36.45 -21.44
N LYS A 93 -7.06 36.11 -20.61
CA LYS A 93 -6.09 37.05 -20.02
C LYS A 93 -6.76 38.26 -19.35
N GLY A 94 -7.91 38.04 -18.70
CA GLY A 94 -8.70 39.09 -18.05
C GLY A 94 -9.52 39.97 -18.98
N ARG A 95 -9.53 39.70 -20.30
CA ARG A 95 -10.45 40.33 -21.25
C ARG A 95 -11.88 39.86 -20.96
N ARG A 96 -12.83 40.81 -20.96
CA ARG A 96 -14.25 40.47 -20.97
C ARG A 96 -14.68 40.13 -22.40
N PRO A 97 -15.22 38.92 -22.63
CA PRO A 97 -15.73 38.55 -23.96
C PRO A 97 -16.96 39.39 -24.33
N SER A 98 -17.20 39.57 -25.62
CA SER A 98 -18.48 40.09 -26.13
C SER A 98 -19.62 39.09 -25.84
N ALA A 99 -20.87 39.51 -26.09
CA ALA A 99 -22.02 38.61 -25.92
C ALA A 99 -21.94 37.39 -26.87
N GLU A 100 -21.46 37.58 -28.09
CA GLU A 100 -21.25 36.53 -29.09
C GLU A 100 -20.12 35.59 -28.66
N GLU A 101 -19.00 36.12 -28.18
CA GLU A 101 -17.90 35.32 -27.66
C GLU A 101 -18.34 34.52 -26.43
N GLN A 102 -19.10 35.12 -25.52
CA GLN A 102 -19.62 34.43 -24.34
C GLN A 102 -20.50 33.24 -24.72
N LYS A 103 -21.37 33.38 -25.72
CA LYS A 103 -22.18 32.26 -26.24
C LYS A 103 -21.33 31.10 -26.75
N VAL A 104 -20.22 31.40 -27.43
CA VAL A 104 -19.28 30.37 -27.91
C VAL A 104 -18.60 29.66 -26.74
N LEU A 105 -18.15 30.42 -25.74
CA LEU A 105 -17.51 29.87 -24.53
C LEU A 105 -18.49 28.99 -23.73
N ASP A 106 -19.73 29.42 -23.56
CA ASP A 106 -20.76 28.65 -22.84
C ASP A 106 -21.11 27.35 -23.58
N ALA A 107 -21.25 27.41 -24.92
CA ALA A 107 -21.48 26.22 -25.74
C ALA A 107 -20.31 25.23 -25.67
N TYR A 108 -19.08 25.73 -25.66
CA TYR A 108 -17.89 24.90 -25.46
C TYR A 108 -17.91 24.23 -24.08
N LEU A 109 -18.16 24.98 -23.00
CA LEU A 109 -18.21 24.42 -21.64
C LEU A 109 -19.31 23.36 -21.49
N LEU A 110 -20.48 23.57 -22.10
CA LEU A 110 -21.55 22.58 -22.13
C LEU A 110 -21.09 21.30 -22.83
N THR A 111 -20.48 21.43 -24.01
CA THR A 111 -19.96 20.31 -24.79
C THR A 111 -18.86 19.56 -24.04
N ALA A 112 -17.91 20.30 -23.44
CA ALA A 112 -16.84 19.73 -22.63
C ALA A 112 -17.39 18.98 -21.41
N THR A 113 -18.42 19.54 -20.75
CA THR A 113 -19.11 18.88 -19.63
C THR A 113 -19.76 17.57 -20.05
N GLN A 114 -20.44 17.54 -21.21
CA GLN A 114 -21.01 16.31 -21.77
C GLN A 114 -19.93 15.26 -22.03
N ILE A 115 -18.84 15.65 -22.69
CA ILE A 115 -17.70 14.75 -22.96
C ILE A 115 -17.14 14.17 -21.65
N VAL A 116 -16.94 15.00 -20.63
CA VAL A 116 -16.45 14.54 -19.31
C VAL A 116 -17.42 13.51 -18.71
N ASN A 117 -18.72 13.78 -18.75
CA ASN A 117 -19.73 12.88 -18.19
C ASN A 117 -19.86 11.57 -18.96
N GLU A 118 -19.69 11.57 -20.27
CA GLU A 118 -19.71 10.38 -21.13
C GLU A 118 -18.42 9.54 -21.01
N THR A 119 -17.30 10.21 -20.73
CA THR A 119 -15.98 9.58 -20.63
C THR A 119 -15.75 8.99 -19.25
N LEU A 120 -16.02 9.76 -18.19
CA LEU A 120 -15.80 9.35 -16.80
C LEU A 120 -17.03 8.62 -16.27
N THR A 121 -17.26 7.42 -16.80
CA THR A 121 -18.32 6.52 -16.39
C THR A 121 -17.75 5.23 -15.80
N MET A 122 -18.51 4.61 -14.91
CA MET A 122 -18.08 3.38 -14.26
C MET A 122 -17.88 2.26 -15.28
N ASP A 123 -18.76 2.17 -16.29
CA ASP A 123 -18.64 1.19 -17.37
C ASP A 123 -17.33 1.30 -18.16
N ARG A 124 -16.81 2.52 -18.35
CA ARG A 124 -15.54 2.76 -19.05
C ARG A 124 -14.33 2.45 -18.18
N ILE A 125 -14.44 2.71 -16.88
CA ILE A 125 -13.31 2.67 -15.93
C ILE A 125 -13.19 1.30 -15.24
N LYS A 126 -14.29 0.58 -15.09
CA LYS A 126 -14.35 -0.74 -14.46
C LYS A 126 -13.42 -1.77 -15.12
N PRO A 127 -13.36 -1.92 -16.45
CA PRO A 127 -12.43 -2.87 -17.08
C PRO A 127 -10.96 -2.58 -16.74
N LEU A 128 -10.59 -1.30 -16.62
CA LEU A 128 -9.25 -0.90 -16.22
C LEU A 128 -8.95 -1.28 -14.76
N HIS A 129 -9.92 -1.12 -13.86
CA HIS A 129 -9.75 -1.56 -12.47
C HIS A 129 -9.62 -3.08 -12.38
N LEU A 130 -10.47 -3.83 -13.07
CA LEU A 130 -10.39 -5.30 -13.13
C LEU A 130 -9.00 -5.75 -13.59
N GLN A 131 -8.50 -5.15 -14.66
CA GLN A 131 -7.16 -5.44 -15.17
C GLN A 131 -6.07 -5.10 -14.14
N LEU A 132 -6.05 -3.88 -13.61
CA LEU A 132 -4.96 -3.43 -12.73
C LEU A 132 -4.97 -4.15 -11.38
N TYR A 133 -6.13 -4.39 -10.78
CA TYR A 133 -6.24 -5.18 -9.56
C TYR A 133 -5.81 -6.63 -9.82
N GLY A 134 -6.23 -7.23 -10.94
CA GLY A 134 -5.82 -8.58 -11.34
C GLY A 134 -4.32 -8.73 -11.61
N GLN A 135 -3.64 -7.66 -12.00
CA GLN A 135 -2.19 -7.65 -12.25
C GLN A 135 -1.35 -7.45 -10.98
N HIS A 136 -1.90 -6.78 -9.96
CA HIS A 136 -1.13 -6.30 -8.82
C HIS A 136 -1.51 -6.90 -7.49
N LEU A 137 -2.70 -7.48 -7.38
CA LEU A 137 -3.20 -8.07 -6.16
C LEU A 137 -3.49 -9.55 -6.38
N THR A 138 -3.53 -10.26 -5.27
CA THR A 138 -3.97 -11.63 -5.15
C THR A 138 -5.41 -11.67 -4.63
N GLN A 139 -6.10 -12.79 -4.81
CA GLN A 139 -7.45 -13.00 -4.27
C GLN A 139 -7.46 -12.80 -2.75
N GLU A 140 -6.44 -13.32 -2.04
CA GLU A 140 -6.35 -13.21 -0.59
C GLU A 140 -6.23 -11.74 -0.13
N GLU A 141 -5.45 -10.92 -0.83
CA GLU A 141 -5.35 -9.48 -0.52
C GLU A 141 -6.67 -8.76 -0.77
N VAL A 142 -7.35 -9.06 -1.89
CA VAL A 142 -8.66 -8.49 -2.19
C VAL A 142 -9.70 -8.90 -1.13
N ASP A 143 -9.71 -10.16 -0.72
CA ASP A 143 -10.61 -10.67 0.34
C ASP A 143 -10.34 -10.00 1.69
N GLY A 144 -9.07 -9.78 2.02
CA GLY A 144 -8.66 -9.04 3.21
C GLY A 144 -9.15 -7.59 3.18
N MET A 145 -9.04 -6.92 2.02
CA MET A 145 -9.56 -5.57 1.82
C MET A 145 -11.09 -5.52 1.93
N ILE A 146 -11.80 -6.47 1.30
CA ILE A 146 -13.26 -6.60 1.39
C ILE A 146 -13.67 -6.75 2.86
N THR A 147 -13.05 -7.67 3.58
CA THR A 147 -13.32 -7.91 5.01
C THR A 147 -13.15 -6.64 5.83
N PHE A 148 -12.06 -5.90 5.59
CA PHE A 148 -11.82 -4.64 6.26
C PHE A 148 -12.89 -3.59 5.93
N TYR A 149 -13.18 -3.35 4.64
CA TYR A 149 -14.13 -2.31 4.23
C TYR A 149 -15.59 -2.66 4.52
N GLN A 150 -15.93 -3.93 4.75
CA GLN A 150 -17.23 -4.34 5.27
C GLN A 150 -17.40 -4.03 6.77
N SER A 151 -16.30 -3.99 7.52
CA SER A 151 -16.32 -3.71 8.96
C SER A 151 -16.85 -2.30 9.29
N PRO A 152 -17.40 -2.07 10.49
CA PRO A 152 -17.81 -0.72 10.91
C PRO A 152 -16.68 0.31 10.84
N VAL A 153 -15.44 -0.11 11.13
CA VAL A 153 -14.25 0.75 11.07
C VAL A 153 -13.92 1.09 9.62
N GLY A 154 -13.88 0.11 8.72
CA GLY A 154 -13.60 0.33 7.30
C GLY A 154 -14.62 1.25 6.63
N LYS A 155 -15.91 1.05 6.89
CA LYS A 155 -16.98 1.95 6.41
C LYS A 155 -16.82 3.38 6.93
N SER A 156 -16.43 3.54 8.20
CA SER A 156 -16.13 4.85 8.78
C SER A 156 -14.92 5.50 8.09
N MET A 157 -13.89 4.73 7.72
CA MET A 157 -12.73 5.24 6.99
C MET A 157 -13.10 5.76 5.60
N VAL A 158 -13.83 4.98 4.81
CA VAL A 158 -14.29 5.40 3.46
C VAL A 158 -15.07 6.71 3.53
N THR A 159 -15.90 6.87 4.57
CA THR A 159 -16.71 8.07 4.76
C THR A 159 -15.89 9.27 5.25
N LYS A 160 -14.98 9.08 6.21
CA LYS A 160 -14.33 10.19 6.93
C LYS A 160 -13.00 10.63 6.31
N MET A 161 -12.27 9.74 5.64
CA MET A 161 -10.96 10.07 5.07
C MET A 161 -11.00 11.26 4.10
N PRO A 162 -11.99 11.39 3.19
CA PRO A 162 -12.09 12.57 2.34
C PRO A 162 -12.25 13.87 3.15
N HIS A 163 -13.05 13.85 4.22
CA HIS A 163 -13.25 15.02 5.09
C HIS A 163 -12.00 15.37 5.89
N ILE A 164 -11.24 14.38 6.34
CA ILE A 164 -9.97 14.62 7.02
C ILE A 164 -8.98 15.29 6.06
N MET A 165 -8.84 14.78 4.84
CA MET A 165 -7.96 15.38 3.82
C MET A 165 -8.42 16.80 3.46
N GLN A 166 -9.73 17.02 3.31
CA GLN A 166 -10.29 18.35 3.09
C GLN A 166 -10.00 19.30 4.26
N GLY A 167 -10.14 18.82 5.49
CA GLY A 167 -9.83 19.59 6.70
C GLY A 167 -8.37 19.99 6.79
N VAL A 168 -7.44 19.09 6.44
CA VAL A 168 -6.00 19.39 6.37
C VAL A 168 -5.73 20.50 5.35
N MET A 169 -6.29 20.40 4.15
CA MET A 169 -6.11 21.44 3.12
C MET A 169 -6.70 22.78 3.52
N ALA A 170 -7.87 22.78 4.18
CA ALA A 170 -8.50 24.00 4.69
C ALA A 170 -7.70 24.64 5.85
N ALA A 171 -6.98 23.85 6.62
CA ALA A 171 -6.12 24.33 7.71
C ALA A 171 -4.73 24.80 7.26
N LEU A 172 -4.30 24.44 6.05
CA LEU A 172 -2.95 24.77 5.57
C LEU A 172 -2.63 26.28 5.57
N PRO A 173 -3.54 27.20 5.19
CA PRO A 173 -3.24 28.64 5.22
C PRO A 173 -2.90 29.18 6.61
N SER A 174 -3.56 28.69 7.67
CA SER A 174 -3.27 29.14 9.04
C SER A 174 -1.91 28.66 9.53
N LEU A 175 -1.45 27.50 9.03
CA LEU A 175 -0.09 27.01 9.26
C LEU A 175 0.96 27.86 8.52
N LEU A 176 0.65 28.31 7.30
CA LEU A 176 1.59 29.05 6.45
C LEU A 176 1.70 30.54 6.82
N ALA A 177 0.66 31.16 7.39
CA ALA A 177 0.69 32.59 7.69
C ALA A 177 1.84 33.00 8.66
N PRO A 178 2.05 32.33 9.81
CA PRO A 178 3.16 32.67 10.70
C PRO A 178 4.54 32.43 10.08
N MET A 179 4.65 31.48 9.14
CA MET A 179 5.90 31.24 8.40
C MET A 179 6.25 32.43 7.50
N GLN A 180 5.27 33.01 6.81
CA GLN A 180 5.46 34.20 5.97
C GLN A 180 5.95 35.39 6.79
N ASP A 181 5.38 35.61 7.97
CA ASP A 181 5.82 36.68 8.88
C ASP A 181 7.27 36.48 9.35
N LYS A 182 7.64 35.26 9.72
CA LYS A 182 9.02 34.93 10.10
C LYS A 182 10.00 35.15 8.95
N LEU A 183 9.63 34.76 7.73
CA LEU A 183 10.45 35.01 6.54
C LEU A 183 10.62 36.50 6.26
N ARG A 184 9.56 37.30 6.41
CA ARG A 184 9.64 38.76 6.28
C ARG A 184 10.61 39.36 7.30
N LEU A 185 10.48 38.99 8.58
CA LEU A 185 11.37 39.49 9.64
C LEU A 185 12.84 39.07 9.41
N ALA A 186 13.07 37.84 8.96
CA ALA A 186 14.40 37.36 8.60
C ALA A 186 15.00 38.16 7.43
N GLY A 187 14.21 38.46 6.40
CA GLY A 187 14.62 39.31 5.28
C GLY A 187 15.00 40.72 5.71
N GLU A 188 14.20 41.35 6.58
CA GLU A 188 14.51 42.66 7.15
C GLU A 188 15.81 42.65 7.97
N HIS A 189 16.05 41.58 8.74
CA HIS A 189 17.28 41.42 9.51
C HIS A 189 18.50 41.35 8.59
N MET A 190 18.43 40.50 7.56
CA MET A 190 19.49 40.37 6.57
C MET A 190 19.82 41.71 5.89
N VAL A 191 18.80 42.48 5.47
CA VAL A 191 19.01 43.80 4.86
C VAL A 191 19.71 44.76 5.83
N ARG A 192 19.30 44.79 7.10
CA ARG A 192 19.96 45.62 8.12
C ARG A 192 21.43 45.26 8.30
N GLU A 193 21.75 43.98 8.37
CA GLU A 193 23.14 43.50 8.49
C GLU A 193 23.98 43.88 7.26
N LEU A 194 23.46 43.69 6.04
CA LEU A 194 24.17 44.07 4.81
C LEU A 194 24.47 45.57 4.76
N VAL A 195 23.50 46.42 5.11
CA VAL A 195 23.70 47.88 5.18
C VAL A 195 24.74 48.24 6.26
N ALA A 196 24.72 47.56 7.41
CA ALA A 196 25.69 47.79 8.47
C ALA A 196 27.12 47.40 8.03
N LEU A 197 27.29 46.30 7.29
CA LEU A 197 28.57 45.88 6.73
C LEU A 197 29.08 46.86 5.67
N GLN A 198 28.22 47.35 4.77
CA GLN A 198 28.58 48.35 3.77
C GLN A 198 29.04 49.67 4.39
N ARG A 199 28.43 50.08 5.52
CA ARG A 199 28.85 51.28 6.27
C ARG A 199 30.16 51.10 7.03
N LYS A 200 30.50 49.87 7.43
CA LYS A 200 31.74 49.54 8.15
C LYS A 200 32.92 49.26 7.23
N ALA A 201 32.68 48.91 5.97
CA ALA A 201 33.74 48.86 4.97
C ALA A 201 34.31 50.28 4.81
N PRO A 202 35.61 50.52 5.08
CA PRO A 202 36.19 51.83 4.83
C PRO A 202 35.98 52.15 3.35
N GLN A 203 35.63 53.41 3.05
CA GLN A 203 35.68 53.97 1.70
C GLN A 203 37.14 53.93 1.23
N ALA A 204 37.63 52.75 0.85
CA ALA A 204 38.92 52.59 0.22
C ALA A 204 38.77 53.12 -1.22
N ASN A 205 39.42 54.26 -1.45
CA ASN A 205 39.59 55.01 -2.70
C ASN A 205 38.65 56.23 -2.86
N LEU A 206 39.04 57.31 -2.16
CA LEU A 206 39.25 58.61 -2.81
C LEU A 206 40.76 58.85 -2.89
#